data_AF-A0A957R752-F1
#
_entry.id   AF-A0A957R752-F1
#
_cell.length_a   1.000
_cell.length_b   1.000
_cell.length_c   1.000
_cell.angle_alpha   90.00
_cell.angle_beta   90.00
_cell.angle_gamma   90.00
#
_symmetry.space_group_name_H-M   'P 1'
#
loop_
_entity.id
_entity.type
_entity.pdbx_description
1 polymer ?
#
loop_
_entity_poly.entity_id
_entity_poly.type
_entity_poly.pdbx_seq_one_letter_code
_entity_poly.pdbx_strand_id
1 'polypeptide(L)'
;MTNPTTTADMPQTPEKWLTCNGQQFKKLARAALFWLEKHQQTVNALNVFPVPDGDTGTNMLLTMRSAWRGIKDSPETHVGKLSQAFSKGALMGARGNSGVILSQIWRGIARELEGKEYFTAADLGAAFQSASD
;
A
#
# COMPACT_ATOMS: atom_id res chain seq x y z
N MET A 1 15.76 47.00 13.90
CA MET A 1 16.69 45.85 13.93
C MET A 1 15.84 44.60 13.85
N THR A 2 15.74 44.00 12.68
CA THR A 2 14.97 42.78 12.43
C THR A 2 15.83 41.59 12.81
N ASN A 3 15.41 40.79 13.79
CA ASN A 3 16.10 39.56 14.15
C ASN A 3 16.14 38.62 12.94
N PRO A 4 17.29 38.02 12.60
CA PRO A 4 17.34 36.98 11.59
C PRO A 4 16.63 35.75 12.13
N THR A 5 15.70 35.21 11.35
CA THR A 5 15.06 33.91 11.59
C THR A 5 16.14 32.88 11.86
N THR A 6 16.13 32.29 13.06
CA THR A 6 17.05 31.22 13.43
C THR A 6 16.73 30.00 12.56
N THR A 7 17.76 29.32 12.07
CA THR A 7 17.70 28.08 11.26
C THR A 7 16.94 26.92 11.92
N ALA A 8 16.39 27.11 13.12
CA ALA A 8 15.62 26.14 13.88
C ALA A 8 14.15 25.99 13.41
N ASP A 9 13.62 26.94 12.64
CA ASP A 9 12.21 26.91 12.19
C ASP A 9 12.00 26.31 10.78
N MET A 10 13.04 25.77 10.15
CA MET A 10 12.88 25.06 8.87
C MET A 10 12.48 23.60 9.14
N PRO A 11 11.40 23.08 8.52
CA PRO A 11 11.05 21.68 8.62
C PRO A 11 12.23 20.84 8.12
N GLN A 12 12.87 20.14 9.05
CA GLN A 12 13.96 19.21 8.77
C GLN A 12 13.40 18.14 7.84
N THR A 13 13.87 18.09 6.60
CA THR A 13 13.50 17.00 5.69
C THR A 13 13.97 15.70 6.36
N PRO A 14 13.08 14.73 6.63
CA PRO A 14 13.49 13.49 7.27
C PRO A 14 14.62 12.85 6.45
N GLU A 15 15.61 12.25 7.11
CA GLU A 15 16.71 11.62 6.39
C GLU A 15 16.18 10.71 5.30
N LYS A 16 16.67 10.91 4.07
CA LYS A 16 16.18 10.29 2.83
C LYS A 16 16.07 8.76 2.90
N TRP A 17 16.84 8.13 3.78
CA TRP A 17 16.91 6.67 3.95
C TRP A 17 15.97 6.13 5.04
N LEU A 18 15.40 7.00 5.88
CA LEU A 18 14.52 6.63 6.99
C LEU A 18 13.03 6.83 6.66
N THR A 19 12.72 7.39 5.48
CA THR A 19 11.35 7.70 5.09
C THR A 19 11.00 7.25 3.67
N CYS A 20 9.71 7.01 3.46
CA CYS A 20 9.13 6.61 2.20
C CYS A 20 7.96 7.53 1.84
N ASN A 21 8.12 8.29 0.76
CA ASN A 21 7.05 9.13 0.20
C ASN A 21 6.12 8.32 -0.71
N GLY A 22 5.09 8.99 -1.24
CA GLY A 22 4.12 8.38 -2.14
C GLY A 22 4.72 7.78 -3.42
N GLN A 23 5.73 8.40 -4.02
CA GLN A 23 6.37 7.84 -5.22
C GLN A 23 7.21 6.60 -4.91
N GLN A 24 7.85 6.53 -3.74
CA GLN A 24 8.51 5.33 -3.25
C GLN A 24 7.49 4.23 -2.90
N PHE A 25 6.38 4.57 -2.24
CA PHE A 25 5.24 3.67 -2.03
C PHE A 25 4.71 3.09 -3.34
N LYS A 26 4.57 3.91 -4.39
CA LYS A 26 4.15 3.44 -5.72
C LYS A 26 5.12 2.39 -6.30
N LYS A 27 6.43 2.54 -6.07
CA LYS A 27 7.42 1.52 -6.46
C LYS A 27 7.24 0.22 -5.68
N LEU A 28 7.02 0.30 -4.36
CA LEU A 28 6.73 -0.86 -3.51
C LEU A 28 5.44 -1.58 -3.96
N ALA A 29 4.38 -0.83 -4.22
CA ALA A 29 3.11 -1.37 -4.72
C ALA A 29 3.27 -2.08 -6.07
N ARG A 30 4.07 -1.50 -6.99
CA ARG A 30 4.39 -2.14 -8.28
C ARG A 30 5.18 -3.44 -8.09
N ALA A 31 6.16 -3.44 -7.19
CA ALA A 31 6.95 -4.62 -6.88
C ALA A 31 6.09 -5.73 -6.27
N ALA A 32 5.19 -5.39 -5.34
CA ALA A 32 4.24 -6.33 -4.76
C ALA A 32 3.32 -6.96 -5.82
N LEU A 33 2.77 -6.14 -6.73
CA LEU A 33 1.97 -6.63 -7.85
C LEU A 33 2.77 -7.59 -8.76
N PHE A 34 4.00 -7.21 -9.13
CA PHE A 34 4.87 -8.03 -9.98
C PHE A 34 5.17 -9.40 -9.35
N TRP A 35 5.52 -9.43 -8.06
CA TRP A 35 5.80 -10.70 -7.37
C TRP A 35 4.54 -11.55 -7.22
N LEU A 36 3.40 -10.96 -6.93
CA LEU A 36 2.13 -11.69 -6.88
C LEU A 36 1.76 -12.29 -8.25
N GLU A 37 1.98 -11.55 -9.33
CA GLU A 37 1.78 -12.05 -10.69
C GLU A 37 2.69 -13.25 -10.99
N LYS A 38 3.98 -13.15 -10.65
CA LYS A 38 4.96 -14.22 -10.86
C LYS A 38 4.62 -15.49 -10.07
N HIS A 39 4.02 -15.36 -8.90
CA HIS A 39 3.70 -16.46 -7.99
C HIS A 39 2.20 -16.80 -7.94
N GLN A 40 1.39 -16.25 -8.84
CA GLN A 40 -0.07 -16.44 -8.86
C GLN A 40 -0.46 -17.92 -8.80
N GLN A 41 0.17 -18.75 -9.63
CA GLN A 41 -0.13 -20.19 -9.70
C GLN A 41 0.30 -20.93 -8.43
N THR A 42 1.41 -20.52 -7.81
CA THR A 42 1.83 -21.05 -6.51
C THR A 42 0.80 -20.73 -5.44
N VAL A 43 0.31 -19.49 -5.40
CA VAL A 43 -0.73 -19.07 -4.44
C VAL A 43 -2.05 -19.79 -4.69
N ASN A 44 -2.46 -19.98 -5.96
CA ASN A 44 -3.63 -20.80 -6.30
C ASN A 44 -3.50 -22.23 -5.75
N ALA A 45 -2.30 -22.82 -5.81
CA ALA A 45 -2.04 -24.17 -5.33
C ALA A 45 -1.97 -24.30 -3.80
N LEU A 46 -1.78 -23.20 -3.06
CA LEU A 46 -1.75 -23.22 -1.59
C LEU A 46 -3.14 -23.34 -0.95
N ASN A 47 -4.21 -22.93 -1.66
CA ASN A 47 -5.56 -23.03 -1.11
C ASN A 47 -6.08 -24.47 -1.21
N VAL A 48 -5.91 -25.23 -0.12
CA VAL A 48 -6.17 -26.68 -0.08
C VAL A 48 -7.35 -27.10 0.82
N PHE A 49 -8.27 -26.19 1.20
CA PHE A 49 -9.37 -26.52 2.13
C PHE A 49 -10.76 -25.95 1.74
N PRO A 50 -11.87 -26.72 1.86
CA PRO A 50 -11.98 -28.18 1.81
C PRO A 50 -11.98 -28.74 0.37
N VAL A 51 -12.17 -27.88 -0.64
CA VAL A 51 -12.05 -28.17 -2.06
C VAL A 51 -11.24 -27.05 -2.70
N PRO A 52 -10.12 -27.33 -3.40
CA PRO A 52 -9.36 -26.29 -4.08
C PRO A 52 -10.21 -25.65 -5.18
N ASP A 53 -10.58 -24.38 -4.99
CA ASP A 53 -11.16 -23.54 -6.05
C ASP A 53 -10.09 -23.08 -7.07
N GLY A 54 -8.80 -23.18 -6.70
CA GLY A 54 -7.66 -22.90 -7.56
C GLY A 54 -7.59 -21.45 -8.03
N ASP A 55 -8.32 -20.55 -7.37
CA ASP A 55 -8.49 -19.17 -7.83
C ASP A 55 -7.96 -18.11 -6.85
N THR A 56 -7.47 -18.52 -5.68
CA THR A 56 -7.05 -17.60 -4.61
C THR A 56 -6.03 -16.56 -5.08
N GLY A 57 -4.96 -16.99 -5.75
CA GLY A 57 -3.94 -16.12 -6.33
C GLY A 57 -4.48 -15.29 -7.50
N THR A 58 -5.36 -15.86 -8.33
CA THR A 58 -6.05 -15.13 -9.41
C THR A 58 -6.88 -13.97 -8.86
N ASN A 59 -7.67 -14.22 -7.81
CA ASN A 59 -8.51 -13.26 -7.13
C ASN A 59 -7.68 -12.12 -6.49
N MET A 60 -6.59 -12.46 -5.80
CA MET A 60 -5.64 -11.48 -5.25
C MET A 60 -4.98 -10.64 -6.37
N LEU A 61 -4.55 -11.26 -7.47
CA LEU A 61 -3.88 -10.58 -8.57
C LEU A 61 -4.81 -9.58 -9.26
N LEU A 62 -6.05 -9.97 -9.55
CA LEU A 62 -7.04 -9.08 -10.17
C LEU A 62 -7.36 -7.88 -9.26
N THR A 63 -7.43 -8.11 -7.95
CA THR A 63 -7.60 -7.07 -6.93
C THR A 63 -6.42 -6.09 -6.94
N MET A 64 -5.18 -6.59 -6.90
CA MET A 64 -3.96 -5.76 -6.92
C MET A 64 -3.79 -5.00 -8.25
N ARG A 65 -4.17 -5.59 -9.39
CA ARG A 65 -4.19 -4.90 -10.68
C ARG A 65 -5.18 -3.73 -10.68
N SER A 66 -6.32 -3.86 -9.99
CA SER A 66 -7.27 -2.77 -9.83
C SER A 66 -6.72 -1.64 -8.94
N ALA A 67 -6.12 -2.01 -7.81
CA ALA A 67 -5.44 -1.07 -6.92
C ALA A 67 -4.34 -0.28 -7.65
N TRP A 68 -3.49 -0.98 -8.40
CA TRP A 68 -2.41 -0.38 -9.20
C TRP A 68 -2.94 0.59 -10.27
N ARG A 69 -4.03 0.23 -10.97
CA ARG A 69 -4.66 1.11 -11.95
C ARG A 69 -5.08 2.45 -11.35
N GLY A 70 -5.48 2.48 -10.08
CA GLY A 70 -5.86 3.70 -9.37
C GLY A 70 -4.70 4.68 -9.11
N ILE A 71 -3.44 4.22 -9.16
CA ILE A 71 -2.29 5.04 -8.78
C ILE A 71 -1.16 5.13 -9.81
N LYS A 72 -1.13 4.24 -10.81
CA LYS A 72 0.03 4.08 -11.72
C LYS A 72 0.51 5.39 -12.35
N ASP A 73 -0.43 6.20 -12.81
CA ASP A 73 -0.19 7.43 -13.57
C ASP A 73 -0.24 8.69 -12.67
N SER A 74 -0.41 8.51 -11.35
CA SER A 74 -0.49 9.62 -10.41
C SER A 74 0.90 10.24 -10.13
N PRO A 75 1.03 11.58 -10.23
CA PRO A 75 2.25 12.30 -9.84
C PRO A 75 2.34 12.59 -8.34
N GLU A 76 1.32 12.23 -7.55
CA GLU A 76 1.22 12.55 -6.11
C GLU A 76 2.43 12.04 -5.30
N THR A 77 2.95 12.86 -4.40
CA THR A 77 4.10 12.54 -3.55
C THR A 77 3.71 12.26 -2.10
N HIS A 78 2.49 12.61 -1.69
CA HIS A 78 1.98 12.39 -0.35
C HIS A 78 1.52 10.92 -0.18
N VAL A 79 2.15 10.18 0.73
CA VAL A 79 1.89 8.74 0.85
C VAL A 79 0.47 8.42 1.31
N GLY A 80 -0.10 9.19 2.23
CA GLY A 80 -1.50 9.02 2.66
C GLY A 80 -2.51 9.11 1.51
N LYS A 81 -2.38 10.08 0.60
CA LYS A 81 -3.28 10.19 -0.56
C LYS A 81 -3.13 9.00 -1.51
N LEU A 82 -1.91 8.55 -1.76
CA LEU A 82 -1.65 7.41 -2.64
C LEU A 82 -2.09 6.08 -2.04
N SER A 83 -1.87 5.85 -0.75
CA SER A 83 -2.32 4.63 -0.06
C SER A 83 -3.84 4.54 -0.02
N GLN A 84 -4.53 5.67 0.19
CA GLN A 84 -5.99 5.76 0.13
C GLN A 84 -6.53 5.46 -1.28
N ALA A 85 -5.93 6.04 -2.32
CA ALA A 85 -6.31 5.74 -3.71
C ALA A 85 -6.06 4.26 -4.07
N PHE A 86 -4.94 3.69 -3.62
CA PHE A 86 -4.62 2.29 -3.81
C PHE A 86 -5.62 1.36 -3.12
N SER A 87 -5.89 1.62 -1.83
CA SER A 87 -6.89 0.91 -1.02
C SER A 87 -8.28 0.96 -1.65
N LYS A 88 -8.73 2.13 -2.10
CA LYS A 88 -10.00 2.29 -2.82
C LYS A 88 -10.04 1.45 -4.10
N GLY A 89 -8.96 1.47 -4.89
CA GLY A 89 -8.84 0.67 -6.11
C GLY A 89 -8.87 -0.85 -5.83
N ALA A 90 -8.26 -1.29 -4.72
CA ALA A 90 -8.33 -2.67 -4.25
C ALA A 90 -9.77 -3.04 -3.85
N LEU A 91 -10.45 -2.20 -3.06
CA LEU A 91 -11.83 -2.43 -2.62
C LEU A 91 -12.80 -2.52 -3.80
N MET A 92 -12.73 -1.56 -4.73
CA MET A 92 -13.60 -1.54 -5.92
C MET A 92 -13.33 -2.70 -6.89
N GLY A 93 -12.10 -3.22 -6.88
CA GLY A 93 -11.67 -4.31 -7.74
C GLY A 93 -11.62 -5.67 -7.08
N ALA A 94 -12.06 -5.79 -5.83
CA ALA A 94 -11.97 -7.01 -5.05
C ALA A 94 -12.69 -8.15 -5.76
N ARG A 95 -12.04 -9.32 -5.84
CA ARG A 95 -12.58 -10.55 -6.44
C ARG A 95 -12.51 -11.70 -5.45
N GLY A 96 -13.62 -12.42 -5.30
CA GLY A 96 -13.71 -13.54 -4.37
C GLY A 96 -13.37 -13.17 -2.93
N ASN A 97 -13.24 -14.19 -2.07
CA ASN A 97 -12.95 -13.98 -0.65
C ASN A 97 -11.53 -13.45 -0.43
N SER A 98 -10.54 -14.00 -1.13
CA SER A 98 -9.14 -13.58 -0.98
C SER A 98 -8.90 -12.14 -1.41
N GLY A 99 -9.57 -11.68 -2.48
CA GLY A 99 -9.51 -10.28 -2.91
C GLY A 99 -10.20 -9.34 -1.92
N VAL A 100 -11.35 -9.72 -1.36
CA VAL A 100 -12.03 -8.93 -0.33
C VAL A 100 -11.15 -8.78 0.91
N ILE A 101 -10.58 -9.87 1.43
CA ILE A 101 -9.67 -9.85 2.59
C ILE A 101 -8.46 -8.98 2.30
N LEU A 102 -7.80 -9.17 1.14
CA LEU A 102 -6.66 -8.34 0.75
C LEU A 102 -7.00 -6.86 0.67
N SER A 103 -8.20 -6.50 0.19
CA SER A 103 -8.66 -5.11 0.18
C SER A 103 -8.83 -4.53 1.60
N GLN A 104 -9.19 -5.35 2.59
CA GLN A 104 -9.29 -4.91 3.99
C GLN A 104 -7.91 -4.66 4.61
N ILE A 105 -6.94 -5.52 4.32
CA ILE A 105 -5.54 -5.30 4.73
C ILE A 105 -5.04 -3.95 4.20
N TRP A 106 -5.23 -3.68 2.91
CA TRP A 106 -4.85 -2.39 2.33
C TRP A 106 -5.62 -1.20 2.92
N ARG A 107 -6.88 -1.41 3.32
CA ARG A 107 -7.67 -0.39 4.02
C ARG A 107 -7.10 -0.07 5.40
N GLY A 108 -6.71 -1.08 6.20
CA GLY A 108 -6.03 -0.86 7.48
C GLY A 108 -4.72 -0.09 7.32
N ILE A 109 -3.87 -0.52 6.37
CA ILE A 109 -2.63 0.21 6.04
C ILE A 109 -2.93 1.66 5.65
N ALA A 110 -3.91 1.90 4.78
CA ALA A 110 -4.21 3.25 4.30
C ALA A 110 -4.73 4.17 5.40
N ARG A 111 -5.50 3.64 6.37
CA ARG A 111 -5.97 4.41 7.54
C ARG A 111 -4.79 4.90 8.37
N GLU A 112 -3.82 4.06 8.68
CA GLU A 112 -2.64 4.46 9.46
C GLU A 112 -1.78 5.49 8.73
N LEU A 113 -1.74 5.44 7.40
CA LEU A 113 -0.97 6.38 6.59
C LEU A 113 -1.73 7.67 6.25
N GLU A 114 -2.98 7.82 6.67
CA GLU A 114 -3.81 8.98 6.38
C GLU A 114 -3.16 10.27 6.90
N GLY A 115 -3.18 11.33 6.08
CA GLY A 115 -2.57 12.62 6.43
C GLY A 115 -1.03 12.64 6.48
N LYS A 116 -0.33 11.51 6.32
CA LYS A 116 1.13 11.45 6.31
C LYS A 116 1.72 11.72 4.93
N GLU A 117 2.61 12.70 4.80
CA GLU A 117 3.35 12.96 3.55
C GLU A 117 4.36 11.83 3.26
N TYR A 118 4.97 11.28 4.31
CA TYR A 118 5.95 10.20 4.30
C TYR A 118 5.65 9.20 5.41
N PHE A 119 6.11 7.96 5.30
CA PHE A 119 6.09 7.00 6.41
C PHE A 119 7.50 6.51 6.76
N THR A 120 7.71 6.23 8.05
CA THR A 120 8.91 5.62 8.64
C THR A 120 8.71 4.11 8.86
N ALA A 121 9.74 3.41 9.31
CA ALA A 121 9.62 2.02 9.73
C ALA A 121 8.61 1.83 10.88
N ALA A 122 8.55 2.77 11.82
CA ALA A 122 7.58 2.72 12.92
C ALA A 122 6.14 2.86 12.41
N ASP A 123 5.91 3.79 11.47
CA ASP A 123 4.60 3.94 10.82
C ASP A 123 4.19 2.69 10.05
N LEU A 124 5.14 2.01 9.40
CA LEU A 124 4.86 0.75 8.71
C LEU A 124 4.46 -0.36 9.69
N GLY A 125 5.12 -0.44 10.85
CA GLY A 125 4.75 -1.37 11.92
C GLY A 125 3.33 -1.11 12.43
N ALA A 126 2.99 0.16 12.71
CA ALA A 126 1.63 0.55 13.08
C ALA A 126 0.62 0.22 11.97
N ALA A 127 1.00 0.40 10.70
CA ALA A 127 0.12 0.14 9.57
C ALA A 127 -0.20 -1.35 9.41
N PHE A 128 0.76 -2.23 9.72
CA PHE A 128 0.51 -3.68 9.75
C PHE A 128 -0.37 -4.09 10.92
N GLN A 129 -0.23 -3.46 12.08
CA GLN A 129 -1.14 -3.68 13.21
C GLN A 129 -2.57 -3.24 12.86
N SER A 130 -2.73 -2.05 12.28
CA SER A 130 -4.02 -1.55 11.81
C SER A 130 -4.65 -2.43 10.72
N ALA A 131 -3.85 -3.19 9.99
CA ALA A 131 -4.30 -4.11 8.93
C ALA A 131 -4.68 -5.51 9.43
N SER A 132 -4.26 -5.89 10.64
CA SER A 132 -4.65 -7.15 11.27
C SER A 132 -5.98 -7.07 12.03
N ASP A 133 -6.42 -5.85 12.32
CA ASP A 133 -7.66 -5.54 13.06
C ASP A 133 -8.87 -5.44 12.10
#